data_AF-A0A8D8RCA0-F1
#
_entry.id   AF-A0A8D8RCA0-F1
#
_cell.length_a   1.000
_cell.length_b   1.000
_cell.length_c   1.000
_cell.angle_alpha   90.00
_cell.angle_beta   90.00
_cell.angle_gamma   90.00
#
_symmetry.space_group_name_H-M   'P 1'
#
loop_
_entity.id
_entity.type
_entity.pdbx_description
1 polymer ?
#
loop_
_entity_poly.entity_id
_entity_poly.type
_entity_poly.pdbx_seq_one_letter_code
_entity_poly.pdbx_strand_id
1 'polypeptide(L)'
;MTANKLSSIDVKELEEQLECAIQADRKYWQQNEAKIKAVTTDHVETYDEFKNFVDAAHLKPLEKSDHPNRDKLGQTIWNKFADKGNRSKYDEDEEEDISKAYKNIEPGGTKPDGENKHNIVDTTCKVVEDERGPLPYNAVDKNKFLDILNASEDKLTFLTKLGAPQFVAIFQHEISTSTLLEVFKVLSSFDRNDVEQVLFVSEFLSELINIERFSLTLSFLNSKEKQIVESLFEKLNSCFILKGSELKDMDLDGDHLSALKIVYQL
;
A
#
# COMPACT_ATOMS: atom_id res chain seq x y z
N MET A 1 -26.61 62.30 33.79
CA MET A 1 -25.24 61.75 33.88
C MET A 1 -25.27 60.32 33.37
N THR A 2 -25.02 60.11 32.08
CA THR A 2 -24.77 58.78 31.51
C THR A 2 -23.69 59.00 30.47
N ALA A 3 -22.45 59.04 30.94
CA ALA A 3 -21.27 59.22 30.10
C ALA A 3 -21.07 57.99 29.21
N ASN A 4 -20.72 58.25 27.96
CA ASN A 4 -20.39 57.32 26.89
C ASN A 4 -19.60 56.09 27.38
N LYS A 5 -20.27 54.93 27.46
CA LYS A 5 -19.66 53.62 27.72
C LYS A 5 -19.50 52.80 26.43
N LEU A 6 -19.21 53.48 25.32
CA LEU A 6 -19.07 52.87 23.99
C LEU A 6 -17.77 53.27 23.27
N SER A 7 -16.95 54.17 23.82
CA SER A 7 -15.78 54.73 23.10
C SER A 7 -14.42 54.23 23.59
N SER A 8 -14.35 53.08 24.25
CA SER A 8 -13.08 52.47 24.67
C SER A 8 -13.09 50.96 24.40
N ILE A 9 -13.56 50.57 23.22
CA ILE A 9 -13.38 49.20 22.72
C ILE A 9 -11.94 49.15 22.21
N ASP A 10 -11.08 48.39 22.88
CA ASP A 10 -9.72 48.15 22.41
C ASP A 10 -9.80 47.21 21.21
N VAL A 11 -9.67 47.78 20.02
CA VAL A 11 -9.74 47.06 18.75
C VAL A 11 -8.64 45.99 18.67
N LYS A 12 -7.49 46.23 19.30
CA LYS A 12 -6.38 45.25 19.30
C LYS A 12 -6.70 44.03 20.15
N GLU A 13 -7.26 44.24 21.35
CA GLU A 13 -7.69 43.14 22.21
C GLU A 13 -8.76 42.28 21.51
N LEU A 14 -9.67 42.92 20.77
CA LEU A 14 -10.69 42.21 20.00
C LEU A 14 -10.10 41.42 18.81
N GLU A 15 -9.10 41.97 18.12
CA GLU A 15 -8.37 41.27 17.06
C GLU A 15 -7.62 40.05 17.60
N GLU A 16 -6.95 40.18 18.75
CA GLU A 16 -6.26 39.06 19.41
C GLU A 16 -7.25 37.96 19.84
N GLN A 17 -8.39 38.33 20.42
CA GLN A 17 -9.45 37.37 20.79
C GLN A 17 -9.99 36.63 19.57
N LEU A 18 -10.21 37.35 18.46
CA LEU A 18 -10.67 36.77 17.20
C LEU A 18 -9.65 35.77 16.64
N GLU A 19 -8.37 36.14 16.61
CA GLU A 19 -7.30 35.28 16.12
C GLU A 19 -7.15 34.04 17.01
N CYS A 20 -7.22 34.18 18.34
CA CYS A 20 -7.22 33.05 19.26
C CYS A 20 -8.41 32.10 19.03
N ALA A 21 -9.61 32.63 18.78
CA ALA A 21 -10.79 31.81 18.48
C ALA A 21 -10.63 31.04 17.17
N ILE A 22 -10.11 31.69 16.11
CA ILE A 22 -9.84 31.05 14.82
C ILE A 22 -8.79 29.94 14.95
N GLN A 23 -7.73 30.19 15.72
CA GLN A 23 -6.69 29.19 15.97
C GLN A 23 -7.21 28.01 16.79
N ALA A 24 -8.05 28.27 17.79
CA ALA A 24 -8.69 27.22 18.59
C ALA A 24 -9.60 26.34 17.72
N ASP A 25 -10.41 26.94 16.84
CA ASP A 25 -11.23 26.21 15.88
C ASP A 25 -10.35 25.37 14.94
N ARG A 26 -9.32 25.96 14.35
CA ARG A 26 -8.39 25.22 13.48
C ARG A 26 -7.80 24.00 14.19
N LYS A 27 -7.34 24.17 15.43
CA LYS A 27 -6.77 23.09 16.24
C LYS A 27 -7.82 22.02 16.54
N TYR A 28 -9.05 22.41 16.87
CA TYR A 28 -10.15 21.47 17.10
C TYR A 28 -10.42 20.61 15.87
N TRP A 29 -10.48 21.23 14.69
CA TRP A 29 -10.70 20.53 13.43
C TRP A 29 -9.59 19.52 13.13
N GLN A 30 -8.32 19.91 13.29
CA GLN A 30 -7.17 19.01 13.11
C GLN A 30 -7.21 17.81 14.07
N GLN A 31 -7.52 18.05 15.34
CA GLN A 31 -7.62 16.99 16.33
C GLN A 31 -8.80 16.06 16.06
N ASN A 32 -9.95 16.59 15.63
CA ASN A 32 -11.11 15.77 15.29
C ASN A 32 -10.85 14.90 14.05
N GLU A 33 -10.21 15.47 13.04
CA GLU A 33 -9.76 14.71 11.87
C GLU A 33 -8.82 13.58 12.27
N ALA A 34 -7.84 13.85 13.14
CA ALA A 34 -6.92 12.84 13.66
C ALA A 34 -7.63 11.76 14.48
N LYS A 35 -8.62 12.12 15.31
CA LYS A 35 -9.46 11.16 16.04
C LYS A 35 -10.20 10.22 15.09
N ILE A 36 -10.77 10.76 14.01
CA ILE A 36 -11.47 9.95 13.00
C ILE A 36 -10.47 9.02 12.31
N LYS A 37 -9.34 9.54 11.83
CA LYS A 37 -8.30 8.74 11.15
C LYS A 37 -7.76 7.60 12.00
N ALA A 38 -7.49 7.86 13.28
CA ALA A 38 -7.02 6.86 14.24
C ALA A 38 -8.06 5.78 14.57
N VAL A 39 -9.34 6.02 14.29
CA VAL A 39 -10.41 5.03 14.47
C VAL A 39 -10.69 4.28 13.16
N THR A 40 -10.57 4.95 12.01
CA THR A 40 -11.01 4.41 10.71
C THR A 40 -9.91 3.70 9.94
N THR A 41 -8.67 4.18 9.99
CA THR A 41 -7.63 3.82 9.01
C THR A 41 -6.37 3.28 9.66
N ASP A 42 -5.94 3.91 10.75
CA ASP A 42 -4.80 3.46 11.54
C ASP A 42 -5.29 2.56 12.67
N HIS A 43 -4.83 1.30 12.73
CA HIS A 43 -5.22 0.41 13.82
C HIS A 43 -4.46 0.82 15.09
N VAL A 44 -5.13 1.62 15.92
CA VAL A 44 -4.58 2.04 17.21
C VAL A 44 -5.10 1.12 18.30
N GLU A 45 -4.24 0.25 18.82
CA GLU A 45 -4.62 -0.80 19.77
C GLU A 45 -4.71 -0.27 21.21
N THR A 46 -3.96 0.77 21.55
CA THR A 46 -3.88 1.31 22.92
C THR A 46 -4.30 2.79 22.98
N TYR A 47 -4.97 3.19 24.07
CA TYR A 47 -5.36 4.59 24.28
C TYR A 47 -4.17 5.57 24.25
N ASP A 48 -3.01 5.15 24.75
CA ASP A 48 -1.81 5.99 24.75
C ASP A 48 -1.32 6.31 23.33
N GLU A 49 -1.43 5.35 22.40
CA GLU A 49 -1.12 5.57 20.99
C GLU A 49 -2.14 6.50 20.34
N PHE A 50 -3.42 6.33 20.66
CA PHE A 50 -4.50 7.20 20.16
C PHE A 50 -4.28 8.63 20.63
N LYS A 51 -3.95 8.79 21.91
CA LYS A 51 -3.62 10.07 22.51
C LYS A 51 -2.42 10.71 21.82
N ASN A 52 -1.34 9.94 21.60
CA ASN A 52 -0.15 10.44 20.90
C ASN A 52 -0.46 10.86 19.47
N PHE A 53 -1.33 10.16 18.74
CA PHE A 53 -1.73 10.52 17.39
C PHE A 53 -2.52 11.83 17.33
N VAL A 54 -3.49 11.99 18.24
CA VAL A 54 -4.31 13.21 18.33
C VAL A 54 -3.47 14.39 18.83
N ASP A 55 -2.57 14.16 19.79
CA ASP A 55 -1.66 15.18 20.30
C ASP A 55 -0.64 15.58 19.24
N ALA A 56 -0.17 14.68 18.38
CA ALA A 56 0.78 14.97 17.31
C ALA A 56 0.17 15.62 16.06
N ALA A 57 -1.16 15.69 15.94
CA ALA A 57 -1.86 16.16 14.72
C ALA A 57 -1.51 17.60 14.30
N HIS A 58 -1.06 18.43 15.24
CA HIS A 58 -0.69 19.82 15.01
C HIS A 58 0.79 20.00 14.60
N LEU A 59 1.58 18.92 14.54
CA LEU A 59 2.99 18.98 14.16
C LEU A 59 3.13 19.27 12.66
N LYS A 60 4.04 20.19 12.33
CA LYS A 60 4.39 20.48 10.94
C LYS A 60 5.42 19.48 10.42
N PRO A 61 5.42 19.18 9.11
CA PRO A 61 6.51 18.44 8.49
C PRO A 61 7.86 19.09 8.81
N LEU A 62 8.85 18.25 9.12
CA LEU A 62 10.18 18.73 9.47
C LEU A 62 10.81 19.47 8.28
N GLU A 63 11.20 20.73 8.47
CA GLU A 63 11.86 21.51 7.43
C GLU A 63 13.35 21.17 7.34
N LYS A 64 13.98 21.47 6.19
CA LYS A 64 15.41 21.17 5.95
C LYS A 64 16.36 21.88 6.93
N SER A 65 15.88 22.91 7.62
CA SER A 65 16.59 23.64 8.68
C SER A 65 16.54 22.94 10.03
N ASP A 66 15.54 22.10 10.27
CA ASP A 66 15.26 21.49 11.58
C ASP A 66 15.96 20.16 11.79
N HIS A 67 16.76 19.69 10.81
CA HIS A 67 17.57 18.49 10.96
C HIS A 67 18.77 18.78 11.88
N PRO A 68 18.84 18.20 13.09
CA PRO A 68 19.95 18.41 14.01
C PRO A 68 21.19 17.60 13.59
N ASN A 69 21.51 17.51 12.29
CA ASN A 69 22.75 16.90 11.80
C ASN A 69 22.96 17.08 10.28
N ARG A 70 22.51 18.20 9.70
CA ARG A 70 22.56 18.38 8.23
C ARG A 70 23.97 18.21 7.66
N ASP A 71 24.98 18.60 8.43
CA ASP A 71 26.39 18.53 8.05
C ASP A 71 26.97 17.09 8.08
N LYS A 72 26.35 16.16 8.83
CA LYS A 72 26.76 14.73 8.86
C LYS A 72 25.86 13.83 8.01
N LEU A 73 24.74 14.33 7.50
CA LEU A 73 23.85 13.54 6.63
C LEU A 73 24.54 13.19 5.30
N GLY A 74 25.45 14.04 4.81
CA GLY A 74 26.30 13.75 3.65
C GLY A 74 27.43 12.74 3.89
N GLN A 75 27.69 12.36 5.16
CA GLN A 75 28.74 11.40 5.55
C GLN A 75 28.19 10.03 5.93
N THR A 76 26.86 9.87 5.97
CA THR A 76 26.26 8.59 6.31
C THR A 76 26.30 7.71 5.07
N ILE A 77 27.40 6.97 4.90
CA ILE A 77 27.48 5.91 3.90
C ILE A 77 26.44 4.88 4.32
N TRP A 78 25.40 4.74 3.48
CA TRP A 78 24.28 3.81 3.69
C TRP A 78 24.73 2.36 3.85
N ASN A 79 25.99 2.08 3.48
CA ASN A 79 26.70 0.85 3.72
C ASN A 79 27.97 1.12 4.57
N LYS A 80 27.95 0.78 5.86
CA LYS A 80 29.12 0.92 6.75
C LYS A 80 30.34 0.08 6.31
N PHE A 81 30.12 -0.90 5.45
CA PHE A 81 31.15 -1.82 4.93
C PHE A 81 31.58 -1.52 3.49
N ALA A 82 30.99 -0.50 2.85
CA ALA A 82 31.49 -0.01 1.57
C ALA A 82 32.75 0.81 1.83
N ASP A 83 33.87 0.11 1.99
CA ASP A 83 35.18 0.76 2.01
C ASP A 83 35.39 1.45 0.66
N LYS A 84 35.76 2.73 0.68
CA LYS A 84 36.23 3.43 -0.52
C LYS A 84 37.66 2.96 -0.77
N GLY A 85 37.76 1.72 -1.25
CA GLY A 85 38.99 1.01 -1.49
C GLY A 85 39.91 1.82 -2.41
N ASN A 86 41.00 2.30 -1.82
CA ASN A 86 42.15 2.77 -2.54
C ASN A 86 42.74 1.58 -3.30
N ARG A 87 42.80 1.67 -4.62
CA ARG A 87 43.37 0.67 -5.52
C ARG A 87 44.85 0.47 -5.20
N SER A 88 45.22 -0.70 -4.69
CA SER A 88 46.59 -1.21 -4.68
C SER A 88 46.58 -2.73 -4.82
N LYS A 89 47.57 -3.23 -5.55
CA LYS A 89 47.71 -4.53 -6.22
C LYS A 89 48.33 -5.61 -5.30
N TYR A 90 47.91 -6.88 -5.51
CA TYR A 90 48.61 -8.16 -5.20
C TYR A 90 48.75 -8.55 -3.70
N ASP A 91 48.61 -9.78 -3.19
CA ASP A 91 48.66 -11.17 -3.73
C ASP A 91 47.77 -12.16 -2.92
N GLU A 92 47.76 -13.42 -3.37
CA GLU A 92 46.98 -14.62 -3.03
C GLU A 92 47.04 -15.11 -1.56
N ASP A 93 46.06 -16.00 -1.25
CA ASP A 93 45.93 -16.97 -0.14
C ASP A 93 45.41 -16.49 1.23
N GLU A 94 44.14 -16.84 1.52
CA GLU A 94 43.72 -17.67 2.67
C GLU A 94 42.17 -17.73 2.77
N GLU A 95 41.62 -18.94 2.63
CA GLU A 95 40.25 -19.25 3.07
C GLU A 95 40.21 -19.31 4.60
N GLU A 96 39.48 -18.42 5.27
CA GLU A 96 39.14 -18.61 6.69
C GLU A 96 37.69 -18.18 7.03
N ASP A 97 36.83 -19.19 7.01
CA ASP A 97 35.89 -19.62 8.07
C ASP A 97 35.00 -18.56 8.80
N ILE A 98 33.76 -18.45 8.34
CA ILE A 98 32.73 -17.47 8.77
C ILE A 98 31.96 -17.88 10.05
N SER A 99 32.59 -18.64 10.95
CA SER A 99 31.89 -19.25 12.11
C SER A 99 32.02 -18.51 13.46
N LYS A 100 32.57 -17.29 13.53
CA LYS A 100 32.98 -16.66 14.81
C LYS A 100 32.29 -15.34 15.22
N ALA A 101 31.08 -15.00 14.73
CA ALA A 101 30.42 -13.73 15.09
C ALA A 101 29.05 -13.82 15.81
N TYR A 102 28.57 -15.00 16.20
CA TYR A 102 27.30 -15.14 16.95
C TYR A 102 27.43 -15.96 18.24
N LYS A 103 28.40 -15.63 19.08
CA LYS A 103 28.40 -16.01 20.51
C LYS A 103 29.07 -14.90 21.29
N ASN A 104 28.29 -14.20 22.12
CA ASN A 104 28.66 -13.43 23.33
C ASN A 104 27.94 -12.09 23.42
N ILE A 105 26.65 -12.10 23.80
CA ILE A 105 26.12 -11.11 24.74
C ILE A 105 25.22 -11.88 25.72
N GLU A 106 25.75 -12.10 26.94
CA GLU A 106 25.05 -12.69 28.07
C GLU A 106 24.08 -11.69 28.75
N PRO A 107 23.10 -12.18 29.53
CA PRO A 107 22.07 -11.37 30.18
C PRO A 107 22.49 -10.90 31.59
N GLY A 108 22.17 -9.67 31.95
CA GLY A 108 22.36 -9.14 33.31
C GLY A 108 21.29 -8.12 33.66
N GLY A 109 20.43 -8.47 34.63
CA GLY A 109 19.26 -7.68 35.02
C GLY A 109 19.50 -6.65 36.12
N THR A 110 18.50 -5.78 36.31
CA THR A 110 18.14 -5.13 37.57
C THR A 110 16.63 -4.78 37.53
N LYS A 111 15.94 -5.12 38.62
CA LYS A 111 14.64 -4.59 39.10
C LYS A 111 14.93 -3.93 40.46
N PRO A 112 14.10 -3.05 41.06
CA PRO A 112 12.63 -3.20 41.21
C PRO A 112 11.91 -1.82 41.10
N ASP A 113 10.61 -1.56 41.31
CA ASP A 113 9.57 -1.94 42.27
C ASP A 113 8.20 -1.46 41.72
N GLY A 114 7.08 -1.92 42.31
CA GLY A 114 5.84 -1.12 42.34
C GLY A 114 4.59 -1.70 41.66
N GLU A 115 4.01 -2.69 42.32
CA GLU A 115 2.59 -3.04 42.43
C GLU A 115 1.53 -2.14 41.74
N ASN A 116 0.59 -2.75 41.01
CA ASN A 116 -0.79 -3.04 41.48
C ASN A 116 -1.72 -3.23 40.27
N LYS A 117 -2.26 -4.44 40.04
CA LYS A 117 -3.42 -4.64 39.15
C LYS A 117 -4.46 -5.50 39.85
N HIS A 118 -5.52 -4.82 40.28
CA HIS A 118 -6.76 -5.41 40.75
C HIS A 118 -7.54 -6.04 39.58
N ASN A 119 -7.99 -7.25 39.87
CA ASN A 119 -9.11 -8.03 39.36
C ASN A 119 -9.97 -7.48 38.22
N ILE A 120 -9.98 -8.32 37.18
CA ILE A 120 -11.11 -8.75 36.34
C ILE A 120 -12.46 -8.56 37.04
N VAL A 121 -13.33 -7.78 36.39
CA VAL A 121 -14.78 -7.99 36.44
C VAL A 121 -15.32 -7.76 35.05
N ASP A 122 -15.79 -8.86 34.46
CA ASP A 122 -16.70 -8.88 33.31
C ASP A 122 -17.82 -7.87 33.52
N THR A 123 -18.06 -7.01 32.53
CA THR A 123 -19.38 -6.45 32.31
C THR A 123 -19.61 -6.33 30.83
N THR A 124 -20.39 -7.27 30.33
CA THR A 124 -20.98 -7.38 29.01
C THR A 124 -21.58 -6.05 28.54
N CYS A 125 -21.24 -5.61 27.33
CA CYS A 125 -22.04 -4.66 26.58
C CYS A 125 -22.41 -5.25 25.23
N LYS A 126 -23.71 -5.23 24.99
CA LYS A 126 -24.46 -5.93 23.97
C LYS A 126 -24.11 -5.43 22.58
N VAL A 127 -24.11 -6.40 21.66
CA VAL A 127 -24.24 -6.25 20.22
C VAL A 127 -25.34 -5.23 19.90
N VAL A 128 -24.98 -4.20 19.13
CA VAL A 128 -25.94 -3.42 18.35
C VAL A 128 -25.52 -3.63 16.90
N GLU A 129 -26.28 -4.46 16.19
CA GLU A 129 -26.22 -4.59 14.73
C GLU A 129 -26.62 -3.23 14.15
N ASP A 130 -25.68 -2.56 13.50
CA ASP A 130 -25.97 -1.39 12.67
C ASP A 130 -25.92 -1.83 11.21
N GLU A 131 -27.12 -2.03 10.66
CA GLU A 131 -27.35 -2.31 9.25
C GLU A 131 -26.87 -1.13 8.39
N ARG A 132 -25.66 -1.24 7.83
CA ARG A 132 -25.22 -0.40 6.73
C ARG A 132 -24.62 -1.26 5.63
N GLY A 133 -25.23 -1.15 4.44
CA GLY A 133 -24.92 -1.93 3.24
C GLY A 133 -23.47 -1.81 2.74
N PRO A 134 -23.11 -2.57 1.69
CA PRO A 134 -21.72 -2.78 1.28
C PRO A 134 -21.02 -1.45 0.95
N LEU A 135 -19.86 -1.22 1.61
CA LEU A 135 -19.01 -0.06 1.39
C LEU A 135 -18.41 -0.05 -0.03
N PRO A 136 -18.23 1.12 -0.65
CA PRO A 136 -17.72 1.25 -2.01
C PRO A 136 -16.23 0.86 -2.08
N TYR A 137 -15.89 -0.03 -3.02
CA TYR A 137 -14.60 -0.73 -3.23
C TYR A 137 -13.36 0.16 -3.50
N ASN A 138 -13.48 1.47 -3.34
CA ASN A 138 -12.49 2.51 -3.65
C ASN A 138 -11.28 2.52 -2.70
N ALA A 139 -11.24 1.59 -1.73
CA ALA A 139 -10.28 1.56 -0.63
C ALA A 139 -9.41 0.30 -0.64
N VAL A 140 -9.23 -0.36 -1.80
CA VAL A 140 -8.11 -1.29 -1.93
C VAL A 140 -6.85 -0.45 -2.05
N ASP A 141 -6.19 -0.24 -0.90
CA ASP A 141 -4.86 0.37 -0.86
C ASP A 141 -3.95 -0.43 -1.80
N LYS A 142 -3.44 0.24 -2.84
CA LYS A 142 -2.55 -0.34 -3.84
C LYS A 142 -1.39 -1.10 -3.19
N ASN A 143 -0.93 -0.65 -2.03
CA ASN A 143 0.17 -1.28 -1.29
C ASN A 143 -0.24 -2.59 -0.61
N LYS A 144 -1.51 -2.73 -0.23
CA LYS A 144 -2.08 -3.93 0.41
C LYS A 144 -2.71 -4.89 -0.58
N PHE A 145 -2.78 -4.53 -1.87
CA PHE A 145 -3.44 -5.34 -2.90
C PHE A 145 -2.92 -6.78 -2.93
N LEU A 146 -1.61 -6.96 -2.89
CA LEU A 146 -1.02 -8.30 -2.90
C LEU A 146 -1.34 -9.10 -1.64
N ASP A 147 -1.37 -8.46 -0.48
CA ASP A 147 -1.72 -9.14 0.78
C ASP A 147 -3.17 -9.60 0.75
N ILE A 148 -4.07 -8.75 0.26
CA ILE A 148 -5.49 -9.06 0.10
C ILE A 148 -5.69 -10.18 -0.93
N LEU A 149 -5.00 -10.09 -2.08
CA LEU A 149 -5.07 -11.10 -3.13
C LEU A 149 -4.55 -12.46 -2.64
N ASN A 150 -3.46 -12.47 -1.85
CA ASN A 150 -2.88 -13.69 -1.30
C ASN A 150 -3.69 -14.28 -0.14
N ALA A 151 -4.42 -13.46 0.60
CA ALA A 151 -5.32 -13.91 1.65
C ALA A 151 -6.64 -14.48 1.09
N SER A 152 -6.99 -14.19 -0.16
CA SER A 152 -8.20 -14.73 -0.80
C SER A 152 -8.10 -16.24 -1.00
N GLU A 153 -9.12 -16.97 -0.55
CA GLU A 153 -9.25 -18.42 -0.77
C GLU A 153 -9.38 -18.76 -2.26
N ASP A 154 -10.14 -17.94 -2.99
CA ASP A 154 -10.23 -17.99 -4.46
C ASP A 154 -9.80 -16.66 -5.07
N LYS A 155 -8.56 -16.64 -5.55
CA LYS A 155 -7.92 -15.46 -6.14
C LYS A 155 -8.57 -15.02 -7.44
N LEU A 156 -9.04 -15.96 -8.26
CA LEU A 156 -9.63 -15.65 -9.56
C LEU A 156 -11.02 -15.04 -9.36
N THR A 157 -11.84 -15.65 -8.50
CA THR A 157 -13.15 -15.09 -8.14
C THR A 157 -13.04 -13.70 -7.50
N PHE A 158 -12.00 -13.45 -6.70
CA PHE A 158 -11.71 -12.11 -6.18
C PHE A 158 -11.45 -11.10 -7.31
N LEU A 159 -10.58 -11.44 -8.27
CA LEU A 159 -10.32 -10.57 -9.43
C LEU A 159 -11.56 -10.36 -10.30
N THR A 160 -12.40 -11.38 -10.48
CA THR A 160 -13.66 -11.26 -11.23
C THR A 160 -14.64 -10.32 -10.53
N LYS A 161 -14.74 -10.38 -9.19
CA LYS A 161 -15.57 -9.45 -8.41
C LYS A 161 -15.04 -8.02 -8.44
N LEU A 162 -13.72 -7.85 -8.43
CA LEU A 162 -13.08 -6.53 -8.55
C LEU A 162 -13.32 -5.96 -9.96
N GLY A 163 -13.20 -6.79 -10.99
CA GLY A 163 -13.33 -6.41 -12.38
C GLY A 163 -12.08 -5.72 -12.94
N ALA A 164 -11.91 -5.82 -14.26
CA ALA A 164 -10.76 -5.23 -14.95
C ALA A 164 -10.71 -3.69 -14.87
N PRO A 165 -11.82 -2.94 -15.05
CA PRO A 165 -11.77 -1.48 -15.02
C PRO A 165 -11.37 -0.92 -13.65
N GLN A 166 -11.86 -1.54 -12.56
CA GLN A 166 -11.52 -1.12 -11.21
C GLN A 166 -10.06 -1.44 -10.87
N PHE A 167 -9.55 -2.58 -11.35
CA PHE A 167 -8.13 -2.89 -11.23
C PHE A 167 -7.26 -1.83 -11.92
N VAL A 168 -7.58 -1.45 -13.15
CA VAL A 168 -6.86 -0.39 -13.87
C VAL A 168 -6.95 0.94 -13.12
N ALA A 169 -8.09 1.29 -12.52
CA ALA A 169 -8.22 2.50 -11.72
C ALA A 169 -7.31 2.50 -10.47
N ILE A 170 -7.14 1.35 -9.80
CA ILE A 170 -6.23 1.21 -8.65
C ILE A 170 -4.76 1.39 -9.08
N PHE A 171 -4.40 0.85 -10.25
CA PHE A 171 -3.03 0.83 -10.77
C PHE A 171 -2.75 1.84 -11.89
N GLN A 172 -3.60 2.86 -12.04
CA GLN A 172 -3.66 3.77 -13.20
C GLN A 172 -2.29 4.23 -13.72
N HIS A 173 -1.45 4.73 -12.81
CA HIS A 173 -0.13 5.29 -13.18
C HIS A 173 0.98 4.24 -13.22
N GLU A 174 0.94 3.24 -12.34
CA GLU A 174 2.04 2.28 -12.19
C GLU A 174 1.57 0.99 -11.56
N ILE A 175 2.14 -0.12 -12.01
CA ILE A 175 2.02 -1.44 -11.39
C ILE A 175 3.42 -2.01 -11.20
N SER A 176 3.70 -2.58 -10.02
CA SER A 176 4.99 -3.25 -9.77
C SER A 176 5.06 -4.59 -10.49
N THR A 177 6.25 -4.99 -10.92
CA THR A 177 6.47 -6.27 -11.62
C THR A 177 5.98 -7.46 -10.81
N SER A 178 6.22 -7.44 -9.49
CA SER A 178 5.73 -8.49 -8.57
C SER A 178 4.20 -8.58 -8.57
N THR A 179 3.50 -7.45 -8.56
CA THR A 179 2.02 -7.45 -8.58
C THR A 179 1.51 -7.96 -9.90
N LEU A 180 2.09 -7.46 -11.00
CA LEU A 180 1.73 -7.87 -12.35
C LEU A 180 1.89 -9.38 -12.57
N LEU A 181 2.99 -9.96 -12.07
CA LEU A 181 3.25 -11.40 -12.20
C LEU A 181 2.30 -12.25 -11.38
N GLU A 182 1.99 -11.84 -10.16
CA GLU A 182 1.01 -12.56 -9.34
C GLU A 182 -0.37 -12.54 -10.02
N VAL A 183 -0.77 -11.39 -10.59
CA VAL A 183 -1.98 -11.28 -11.39
C VAL A 183 -1.94 -12.23 -12.60
N PHE A 184 -0.86 -12.29 -13.38
CA PHE A 184 -0.79 -13.24 -14.50
C PHE A 184 -0.86 -14.71 -14.08
N LYS A 185 -0.28 -15.08 -12.93
CA LYS A 185 -0.39 -16.43 -12.38
C LYS A 185 -1.83 -16.76 -12.01
N VAL A 186 -2.54 -15.83 -11.38
CA VAL A 186 -3.97 -15.98 -11.05
C VAL A 186 -4.80 -16.08 -12.34
N LEU A 187 -4.55 -15.21 -13.31
CA LEU A 187 -5.21 -15.29 -14.61
C LEU A 187 -4.88 -16.60 -15.35
N SER A 188 -3.81 -17.29 -15.01
CA SER A 188 -3.46 -18.61 -15.58
C SER A 188 -4.20 -19.76 -14.92
N SER A 189 -4.81 -19.58 -13.74
CA SER A 189 -5.52 -20.65 -13.02
C SER A 189 -6.96 -20.88 -13.50
N PHE A 190 -7.48 -20.09 -14.45
CA PHE A 190 -8.83 -20.24 -15.01
C PHE A 190 -9.12 -21.63 -15.59
N ASP A 191 -10.38 -22.07 -15.57
CA ASP A 191 -10.81 -23.29 -16.24
C ASP A 191 -10.97 -23.05 -17.75
N ARG A 192 -10.38 -23.92 -18.57
CA ARG A 192 -10.53 -23.89 -20.04
C ARG A 192 -11.95 -24.17 -20.50
N ASN A 193 -12.74 -24.87 -19.66
CA ASN A 193 -14.11 -25.24 -19.97
C ASN A 193 -15.12 -24.16 -19.60
N ASP A 194 -14.74 -23.18 -18.78
CA ASP A 194 -15.61 -22.08 -18.38
C ASP A 194 -15.46 -20.91 -19.36
N VAL A 195 -16.53 -20.63 -20.12
CA VAL A 195 -16.53 -19.57 -21.13
C VAL A 195 -16.46 -18.18 -20.49
N GLU A 196 -17.12 -17.98 -19.35
CA GLU A 196 -17.14 -16.68 -18.67
C GLU A 196 -15.74 -16.32 -18.15
N GLN A 197 -15.01 -17.30 -17.61
CA GLN A 197 -13.63 -17.08 -17.18
C GLN A 197 -12.68 -16.80 -18.35
N VAL A 198 -12.84 -17.50 -19.49
CA VAL A 198 -12.04 -17.24 -20.70
C VAL A 198 -12.25 -15.81 -21.20
N LEU A 199 -13.51 -15.38 -21.27
CA LEU A 199 -13.89 -14.02 -21.64
C LEU A 199 -13.29 -13.00 -20.68
N PHE A 200 -13.50 -13.19 -19.38
CA PHE A 200 -12.96 -12.32 -18.34
C PHE A 200 -11.44 -12.18 -18.45
N VAL A 201 -10.70 -13.28 -18.61
CA VAL A 201 -9.23 -13.22 -18.75
C VAL A 201 -8.84 -12.43 -20.00
N SER A 202 -9.54 -12.61 -21.12
CA SER A 202 -9.25 -11.86 -22.36
C SER A 202 -9.51 -10.36 -22.19
N GLU A 203 -10.65 -9.98 -21.61
CA GLU A 203 -11.02 -8.60 -21.33
C GLU A 203 -10.04 -7.97 -20.34
N PHE A 204 -9.69 -8.69 -19.28
CA PHE A 204 -8.76 -8.22 -18.27
C PHE A 204 -7.37 -7.94 -18.85
N LEU A 205 -6.86 -8.81 -19.71
CA LEU A 205 -5.60 -8.57 -20.41
C LEU A 205 -5.71 -7.38 -21.38
N SER A 206 -6.86 -7.18 -22.02
CA SER A 206 -7.08 -6.01 -22.89
C SER A 206 -7.10 -4.69 -22.11
N GLU A 207 -7.56 -4.71 -20.86
CA GLU A 207 -7.61 -3.52 -19.99
C GLU A 207 -6.27 -3.23 -19.31
N LEU A 208 -5.46 -4.25 -19.01
CA LEU A 208 -4.15 -4.07 -18.38
C LEU A 208 -3.22 -3.15 -19.17
N ILE A 209 -3.35 -3.11 -20.50
CA ILE A 209 -2.52 -2.25 -21.36
C ILE A 209 -2.80 -0.75 -21.15
N ASN A 210 -3.95 -0.40 -20.57
CA ASN A 210 -4.35 0.99 -20.32
C ASN A 210 -3.62 1.64 -19.13
N ILE A 211 -2.85 0.86 -18.35
CA ILE A 211 -2.02 1.38 -17.27
C ILE A 211 -0.83 2.16 -17.88
N GLU A 212 -0.58 3.40 -17.44
CA GLU A 212 0.37 4.32 -18.07
C GLU A 212 1.79 3.75 -18.19
N ARG A 213 2.26 3.06 -17.14
CA ARG A 213 3.60 2.44 -17.10
C ARG A 213 3.60 0.95 -17.41
N PHE A 214 2.52 0.41 -17.97
CA PHE A 214 2.41 -1.02 -18.28
C PHE A 214 3.56 -1.54 -19.14
N SER A 215 3.81 -0.89 -20.28
CA SER A 215 4.85 -1.30 -21.23
C SER A 215 6.25 -1.32 -20.60
N LEU A 216 6.55 -0.34 -19.74
CA LEU A 216 7.82 -0.28 -19.01
C LEU A 216 7.91 -1.40 -17.97
N THR A 217 6.87 -1.60 -17.16
CA THR A 217 6.83 -2.71 -16.19
C THR A 217 6.99 -4.06 -16.89
N LEU A 218 6.36 -4.23 -18.05
CA LEU A 218 6.47 -5.45 -18.85
C LEU A 218 7.91 -5.68 -19.35
N SER A 219 8.61 -4.61 -19.77
CA SER A 219 10.01 -4.69 -20.21
C SER A 219 11.00 -5.11 -19.11
N PHE A 220 10.61 -4.97 -17.83
CA PHE A 220 11.42 -5.40 -16.70
C PHE A 220 11.24 -6.87 -16.34
N LEU A 221 10.32 -7.59 -16.99
CA LEU A 221 10.18 -9.03 -16.78
C LEU A 221 11.39 -9.79 -17.33
N ASN A 222 11.90 -10.75 -16.56
CA ASN A 222 12.96 -11.64 -17.01
C ASN A 222 12.42 -12.77 -17.92
N SER A 223 13.31 -13.55 -18.54
CA SER A 223 12.89 -14.62 -19.48
C SER A 223 12.00 -15.69 -18.85
N LYS A 224 12.18 -16.02 -17.57
CA LYS A 224 11.33 -17.01 -16.87
C LYS A 224 9.95 -16.45 -16.59
N GLU A 225 9.88 -15.18 -16.23
CA GLU A 225 8.64 -14.45 -15.98
C GLU A 225 7.84 -14.24 -17.27
N LYS A 226 8.52 -13.90 -18.36
CA LYS A 226 7.90 -13.78 -19.69
C LYS A 226 7.29 -15.11 -20.15
N GLN A 227 7.94 -16.23 -19.84
CA GLN A 227 7.40 -17.57 -20.13
C GLN A 227 6.05 -17.84 -19.45
N ILE A 228 5.80 -17.27 -18.26
CA ILE A 228 4.49 -17.38 -17.59
C ILE A 228 3.41 -16.70 -18.44
N VAL A 229 3.71 -15.51 -18.95
CA VAL A 229 2.79 -14.76 -19.80
C VAL A 229 2.59 -15.48 -21.15
N GLU A 230 3.65 -16.00 -21.77
CA GLU A 230 3.55 -16.79 -23.01
C GLU A 230 2.65 -18.02 -22.80
N SER A 231 2.85 -18.76 -21.71
CA SER A 231 2.04 -19.94 -21.39
C SER A 231 0.56 -19.59 -21.16
N LEU A 232 0.27 -18.43 -20.54
CA LEU A 232 -1.09 -17.91 -20.40
C LEU A 232 -1.72 -17.67 -21.78
N PHE A 233 -1.03 -16.99 -22.69
CA PHE A 233 -1.53 -16.72 -24.03
C PHE A 233 -1.68 -18.00 -24.87
N GLU A 234 -0.78 -18.98 -24.74
CA GLU A 234 -0.94 -20.30 -25.40
C GLU A 234 -2.18 -21.05 -24.89
N LYS A 235 -2.41 -21.01 -23.56
CA LYS A 235 -3.60 -21.59 -22.94
C LYS A 235 -4.87 -20.90 -23.44
N LEU A 236 -4.87 -19.56 -23.51
CA LEU A 236 -6.00 -18.78 -24.00
C LEU A 236 -6.28 -19.07 -25.49
N ASN A 237 -5.25 -19.04 -26.33
CA ASN A 237 -5.34 -19.39 -27.76
C ASN A 237 -5.93 -20.79 -27.98
N SER A 238 -5.49 -21.76 -27.18
CA SER A 238 -6.02 -23.13 -27.26
C SER A 238 -7.52 -23.19 -26.94
N CYS A 239 -8.01 -22.35 -26.01
CA CYS A 239 -9.43 -22.27 -25.69
C CYS A 239 -10.23 -21.66 -26.85
N PHE A 240 -9.73 -20.58 -27.45
CA PHE A 240 -10.36 -19.95 -28.61
C PHE A 240 -10.41 -20.86 -29.84
N ILE A 241 -9.36 -21.64 -30.10
CA ILE A 241 -9.35 -22.60 -31.22
C ILE A 241 -10.40 -23.70 -31.01
N LEU A 242 -10.56 -24.19 -29.78
CA LEU A 242 -11.50 -25.27 -29.47
C LEU A 242 -12.96 -24.81 -29.31
N LYS A 243 -13.18 -23.56 -28.89
CA LYS A 243 -14.51 -22.99 -28.60
C LYS A 243 -14.90 -21.82 -29.50
N GLY A 244 -14.20 -21.63 -30.61
CA GLY A 244 -14.35 -20.46 -31.50
C GLY A 244 -15.74 -20.27 -32.13
N SER A 245 -16.62 -21.27 -32.06
CA SER A 245 -18.02 -21.17 -32.46
C SER A 245 -18.94 -20.58 -31.38
N GLU A 246 -18.62 -20.72 -30.09
CA GLU A 246 -19.41 -20.16 -28.97
C GLU A 246 -18.96 -18.73 -28.61
N LEU A 247 -17.69 -18.39 -28.85
CA LEU A 247 -17.08 -17.08 -28.55
C LEU A 247 -17.35 -16.02 -29.64
N LYS A 248 -17.75 -16.45 -30.85
CA LYS A 248 -18.04 -15.56 -31.98
C LYS A 248 -19.31 -14.73 -31.81
N ASP A 249 -20.23 -15.16 -30.96
CA ASP A 249 -21.47 -14.43 -30.66
C ASP A 249 -21.22 -13.21 -29.74
N MET A 250 -19.96 -12.97 -29.30
CA MET A 250 -19.57 -11.95 -28.33
C MET A 250 -18.41 -11.03 -28.79
N ASP A 251 -18.23 -10.81 -30.10
CA ASP A 251 -17.28 -9.84 -30.69
C ASP A 251 -15.77 -10.06 -30.36
N LEU A 252 -15.37 -11.24 -29.89
CA LEU A 252 -13.97 -11.59 -29.67
C LEU A 252 -13.42 -12.43 -30.83
N ASP A 253 -12.85 -11.74 -31.82
CA ASP A 253 -12.16 -12.38 -32.94
C ASP A 253 -10.71 -12.74 -32.59
N GLY A 254 -10.19 -13.81 -33.19
CA GLY A 254 -8.78 -14.24 -33.04
C GLY A 254 -7.76 -13.16 -33.42
N ASP A 255 -8.19 -12.14 -34.16
CA ASP A 255 -7.42 -10.94 -34.49
C ASP A 255 -7.14 -10.07 -33.26
N HIS A 256 -8.09 -9.99 -32.31
CA HIS A 256 -7.91 -9.25 -31.05
C HIS A 256 -6.81 -9.89 -30.20
N LEU A 257 -6.80 -11.22 -30.10
CA LEU A 257 -5.77 -11.94 -29.36
C LEU A 257 -4.39 -11.84 -30.01
N SER A 258 -4.34 -11.83 -31.35
CA SER A 258 -3.11 -11.61 -32.10
C SER A 258 -2.57 -10.19 -31.87
N ALA A 259 -3.44 -9.17 -31.87
CA ALA A 259 -3.07 -7.80 -31.55
C ALA A 259 -2.54 -7.67 -30.11
N LEU A 260 -3.20 -8.33 -29.16
CA LEU A 260 -2.78 -8.35 -27.76
C LEU A 260 -1.41 -9.02 -27.59
N LYS A 261 -1.15 -10.12 -28.29
CA LYS A 261 0.16 -10.80 -28.27
C LYS A 261 1.29 -9.88 -28.75
N ILE A 262 1.03 -9.07 -29.78
CA ILE A 262 1.98 -8.07 -30.29
C ILE A 262 2.27 -6.99 -29.23
N VAL A 263 1.24 -6.45 -28.57
CA VAL A 263 1.39 -5.42 -27.54
C VAL A 263 2.20 -5.92 -26.34
N TYR A 264 2.00 -7.19 -25.97
CA TYR A 264 2.75 -7.85 -24.92
C TYR A 264 4.17 -8.28 -25.34
N GLN A 265 4.56 -8.00 -26.59
CA GLN A 265 5.87 -8.34 -27.16
C GLN A 265 6.18 -9.85 -27.07
N LEU A 266 5.15 -10.69 -27.21
CA LEU A 266 5.22 -12.16 -27.17
C LEU A 266 5.13 -12.78 -28.56
#